data_AF-A0A1U7J567-F1
#
_entry.id   AF-A0A1U7J567-F1
#
_cell.length_a   1.000
_cell.length_b   1.000
_cell.length_c   1.000
_cell.angle_alpha   90.00
_cell.angle_beta   90.00
_cell.angle_gamma   90.00
#
_symmetry.space_group_name_H-M   'P 1'
#
loop_
_entity.id
_entity.type
_entity.pdbx_description
1 polymer ?
#
loop_
_entity_poly.entity_id
_entity_poly.type
_entity_poly.pdbx_seq_one_letter_code
_entity_poly.pdbx_strand_id
1 'polypeptide(L)'
;MPSHPPSETQQFNQDVQLLLKPNNPHARSLLAFIKRTIQQFGLQAHITEIDIFVEAYLRGVRYTQQNQEHIRQPKAWMRRTAYNIIRECKRDRQRYLAVAFDELMEQEAAASDPATVDDQMIANAIALVLQALAALSPGDRHLIQWKVVEGLTWPQVQTKLVAAGEEWASLATLRKRGQRALERLRQAYHLYAGEPNDDLPSPPI
;
A
#
# COMPACT_ATOMS: atom_id res chain seq x y z
N MET A 1 -12.25 -36.44 21.66
CA MET A 1 -10.96 -37.14 21.44
C MET A 1 -9.88 -36.07 21.37
N PRO A 2 -8.95 -35.94 22.34
CA PRO A 2 -7.84 -35.02 22.18
C PRO A 2 -6.82 -35.69 21.26
N SER A 3 -6.96 -35.49 19.95
CA SER A 3 -5.91 -35.83 19.00
C SER A 3 -4.74 -34.90 19.29
N HIS A 4 -3.63 -35.45 19.79
CA HIS A 4 -2.39 -34.70 19.91
C HIS A 4 -2.06 -34.09 18.54
N PRO A 5 -1.72 -32.80 18.45
CA PRO A 5 -1.38 -32.18 17.19
C PRO A 5 -0.16 -32.89 16.57
N PRO A 6 -0.04 -32.92 15.23
CA PRO A 6 1.11 -33.53 14.53
C PRO A 6 2.45 -33.04 15.09
N SER A 7 3.51 -33.86 15.01
CA SER A 7 4.85 -33.53 15.50
C SER A 7 5.36 -32.19 14.97
N GLU A 8 5.03 -31.88 13.73
CA GLU A 8 5.42 -30.67 13.01
C GLU A 8 4.75 -29.43 13.62
N THR A 9 3.46 -29.54 13.94
CA THR A 9 2.69 -28.48 14.62
C THR A 9 3.19 -28.27 16.04
N GLN A 10 3.54 -29.34 16.77
CA GLN A 10 4.11 -29.24 18.10
C GLN A 10 5.45 -28.49 18.08
N GLN A 11 6.34 -28.84 17.14
CA GLN A 11 7.63 -28.18 16.97
C GLN A 11 7.45 -26.69 16.64
N PHE A 12 6.57 -26.37 15.67
CA PHE A 12 6.28 -24.98 15.31
C PHE A 12 5.73 -24.17 16.50
N ASN A 13 4.83 -24.76 17.29
CA ASN A 13 4.29 -24.13 18.50
C ASN A 13 5.39 -23.81 19.52
N GLN A 14 6.32 -24.75 19.74
CA GLN A 14 7.45 -24.54 20.64
C GLN A 14 8.36 -23.42 20.12
N ASP A 15 8.68 -23.43 18.83
CA ASP A 15 9.55 -22.41 18.24
C ASP A 15 8.93 -21.01 18.31
N VAL A 16 7.62 -20.88 18.09
CA VAL A 16 6.89 -19.61 18.23
C VAL A 16 6.80 -19.18 19.70
N GLN A 17 6.59 -20.09 20.64
CA GLN A 17 6.65 -19.77 22.06
C GLN A 17 8.04 -19.28 22.48
N LEU A 18 9.11 -19.88 21.96
CA LEU A 18 10.48 -19.42 22.19
C LEU A 18 10.70 -18.01 21.64
N LEU A 19 10.10 -17.68 20.49
CA LEU A 19 10.13 -16.33 19.94
C LEU A 19 9.47 -15.32 20.87
N LEU A 20 8.42 -15.69 21.61
CA LEU A 20 7.63 -14.80 22.47
C LEU A 20 8.17 -14.62 23.91
N LYS A 21 9.22 -15.32 24.31
CA LYS A 21 9.77 -15.20 25.67
C LYS A 21 10.22 -13.74 25.95
N PRO A 22 9.92 -13.17 27.13
CA PRO A 22 10.13 -11.74 27.45
C PRO A 22 11.59 -11.25 27.31
N ASN A 23 12.56 -12.16 27.44
CA ASN A 23 14.00 -11.87 27.28
C ASN A 23 14.54 -12.21 25.88
N ASN A 24 13.67 -12.57 24.92
CA ASN A 24 14.10 -12.86 23.55
C ASN A 24 14.00 -11.60 22.68
N PRO A 25 15.13 -11.04 22.20
CA PRO A 25 15.12 -9.86 21.32
C PRO A 25 14.39 -10.13 19.98
N HIS A 26 14.16 -11.40 19.64
CA HIS A 26 13.44 -11.78 18.42
C HIS A 26 11.93 -11.53 18.47
N ALA A 27 11.26 -11.62 19.62
CA ALA A 27 9.85 -11.26 19.78
C ALA A 27 9.63 -9.78 19.47
N ARG A 28 10.41 -8.94 20.16
CA ARG A 28 10.40 -7.49 19.98
C ARG A 28 10.71 -7.12 18.54
N SER A 29 11.67 -7.81 17.91
CA SER A 29 12.03 -7.59 16.50
C SER A 29 10.90 -7.97 15.52
N LEU A 30 10.10 -9.00 15.82
CA LEU A 30 8.97 -9.41 14.99
C LEU A 30 7.80 -8.44 15.14
N LEU A 31 7.36 -8.14 16.36
CA LEU A 31 6.26 -7.21 16.60
C LEU A 31 6.60 -5.80 16.11
N ALA A 32 7.83 -5.31 16.34
CA ALA A 32 8.27 -4.03 15.79
C ALA A 32 8.31 -4.02 14.25
N PHE A 33 8.66 -5.14 13.63
CA PHE A 33 8.57 -5.29 12.18
C PHE A 33 7.11 -5.21 11.71
N ILE A 34 6.22 -5.98 12.32
CA ILE A 34 4.79 -5.99 11.98
C ILE A 34 4.21 -4.58 12.12
N LYS A 35 4.43 -3.92 13.27
CA LYS A 35 3.96 -2.57 13.54
C LYS A 35 4.44 -1.57 12.49
N ARG A 36 5.73 -1.60 12.14
CA ARG A 36 6.29 -0.75 11.10
C ARG A 36 5.63 -1.03 9.74
N THR A 37 5.40 -2.29 9.39
CA THR A 37 4.78 -2.65 8.12
C THR A 37 3.31 -2.23 8.07
N ILE A 38 2.55 -2.38 9.17
CA ILE A 38 1.17 -1.85 9.28
C ILE A 38 1.15 -0.34 9.00
N GLN A 39 2.07 0.42 9.60
CA GLN A 39 2.20 1.85 9.39
C GLN A 39 2.55 2.20 7.92
N GLN A 40 3.49 1.46 7.32
CA GLN A 40 3.87 1.65 5.91
C GLN A 40 2.69 1.45 4.95
N PHE A 41 1.73 0.59 5.30
CA PHE A 41 0.54 0.32 4.50
C PHE A 41 -0.66 1.22 4.88
N GLY A 42 -0.53 2.05 5.91
CA GLY A 42 -1.59 2.93 6.41
C GLY A 42 -2.75 2.17 7.06
N LEU A 43 -2.48 1.07 7.76
CA LEU A 43 -3.51 0.20 8.36
C LEU A 43 -3.63 0.33 9.89
N GLN A 44 -2.85 1.21 10.52
CA GLN A 44 -2.74 1.32 11.98
C GLN A 44 -4.05 1.66 12.70
N ALA A 45 -5.03 2.24 12.01
CA ALA A 45 -6.34 2.55 12.58
C ALA A 45 -7.31 1.35 12.56
N HIS A 46 -6.93 0.22 11.96
CA HIS A 46 -7.86 -0.90 11.69
C HIS A 46 -7.33 -2.26 12.15
N ILE A 47 -6.01 -2.42 12.25
CA ILE A 47 -5.39 -3.70 12.56
C ILE A 47 -4.19 -3.46 13.47
N THR A 48 -4.04 -4.29 14.50
CA THR A 48 -2.92 -4.24 15.44
C THR A 48 -1.83 -5.24 15.07
N GLU A 49 -0.64 -5.05 15.64
CA GLU A 49 0.46 -6.02 15.50
C GLU A 49 0.11 -7.41 16.05
N ILE A 50 -0.76 -7.49 17.05
CA ILE A 50 -1.18 -8.75 17.66
C ILE A 50 -2.11 -9.52 16.70
N ASP A 51 -3.03 -8.84 16.04
CA ASP A 51 -3.95 -9.49 15.08
C ASP A 51 -3.18 -10.16 13.94
N ILE A 52 -2.21 -9.45 13.36
CA ILE A 52 -1.35 -9.99 12.31
C ILE A 52 -0.49 -11.15 12.83
N PHE A 53 0.04 -11.04 14.05
CA PHE A 53 0.84 -12.09 14.64
C PHE A 53 0.02 -13.37 14.85
N VAL A 54 -1.18 -13.25 15.42
CA VAL A 54 -2.09 -14.38 15.67
C VAL A 54 -2.51 -15.03 14.36
N GLU A 55 -2.90 -14.25 13.35
CA GLU A 55 -3.27 -14.79 12.03
C GLU A 55 -2.08 -15.49 11.36
N ALA A 56 -0.87 -14.92 11.44
CA ALA A 56 0.33 -15.56 10.94
C ALA A 56 0.58 -16.91 11.64
N TYR A 57 0.47 -16.94 12.97
CA TYR A 57 0.59 -18.17 13.75
C TYR A 57 -0.45 -19.23 13.33
N LEU A 58 -1.73 -18.85 13.21
CA LEU A 58 -2.79 -19.76 12.79
C LEU A 58 -2.56 -20.34 11.40
N ARG A 59 -2.07 -19.52 10.44
CA ARG A 59 -1.68 -20.02 9.11
C ARG A 59 -0.53 -21.04 9.19
N GLY A 60 0.38 -20.90 10.15
CA GLY A 60 1.50 -21.83 10.35
C GLY A 60 1.03 -23.16 10.94
N VAL A 61 0.09 -23.09 11.90
CA VAL A 61 -0.59 -24.27 12.43
C VAL A 61 -1.33 -25.01 11.32
N ARG A 62 -2.14 -24.32 10.50
CA ARG A 62 -2.83 -24.93 9.36
C ARG A 62 -1.86 -25.55 8.36
N TYR A 63 -0.77 -24.85 8.02
CA TYR A 63 0.25 -25.35 7.11
C TYR A 63 0.85 -26.68 7.60
N THR A 64 1.28 -26.73 8.86
CA THR A 64 1.90 -27.93 9.44
C THR A 64 0.91 -29.09 9.55
N GLN A 65 -0.35 -28.82 9.88
CA GLN A 65 -1.40 -29.84 9.95
C GLN A 65 -1.76 -30.42 8.58
N GLN A 66 -1.86 -29.57 7.55
CA GLN A 66 -2.29 -29.98 6.21
C GLN A 66 -1.18 -30.68 5.43
N ASN A 67 0.05 -30.17 5.50
CA ASN A 67 1.16 -30.67 4.70
C ASN A 67 2.00 -31.72 5.43
N GLN A 68 1.83 -31.88 6.75
CA GLN A 68 2.68 -32.74 7.58
C GLN A 68 4.18 -32.41 7.41
N GLU A 69 4.48 -31.13 7.21
CA GLU A 69 5.82 -30.62 6.98
C GLU A 69 6.28 -29.65 8.08
N HIS A 70 7.55 -29.76 8.44
CA HIS A 70 8.20 -28.83 9.37
C HIS A 70 8.51 -27.47 8.71
N ILE A 71 8.14 -26.40 9.41
CA ILE A 71 8.60 -25.06 9.08
C ILE A 71 10.04 -24.90 9.61
N ARG A 72 11.04 -25.09 8.74
CA ARG A 72 12.47 -25.07 9.12
C ARG A 72 12.96 -23.74 9.70
N GLN A 73 12.38 -22.62 9.28
CA GLN A 73 12.76 -21.28 9.74
C GLN A 73 11.54 -20.49 10.26
N PRO A 74 11.03 -20.81 11.47
CA PRO A 74 9.79 -20.23 11.98
C PRO A 74 9.79 -18.70 12.01
N LYS A 75 10.92 -18.08 12.40
CA LYS A 75 11.06 -16.62 12.40
C LYS A 75 10.91 -16.00 11.00
N ALA A 76 11.58 -16.56 10.00
CA ALA A 76 11.52 -16.05 8.63
C ALA A 76 10.13 -16.27 8.02
N TRP A 77 9.56 -17.45 8.29
CA TRP A 77 8.20 -17.81 7.90
C TRP A 77 7.18 -16.83 8.50
N MET A 78 7.23 -16.58 9.82
CA MET A 78 6.33 -15.63 10.50
C MET A 78 6.44 -14.22 9.92
N ARG A 79 7.64 -13.73 9.63
CA ARG A 79 7.83 -12.41 9.00
C ARG A 79 7.22 -12.35 7.59
N ARG A 80 7.47 -13.38 6.77
CA ARG A 80 6.93 -13.46 5.41
C ARG A 80 5.41 -13.54 5.42
N THR A 81 4.85 -14.40 6.27
CA THR A 81 3.42 -14.59 6.42
C THR A 81 2.75 -13.30 6.92
N ALA A 82 3.31 -12.66 7.95
CA ALA A 82 2.80 -11.38 8.46
C ALA A 82 2.77 -10.28 7.37
N TYR A 83 3.84 -10.16 6.57
CA TYR A 83 3.87 -9.23 5.45
C TYR A 83 2.77 -9.52 4.42
N ASN A 84 2.57 -10.80 4.08
CA ASN A 84 1.54 -11.21 3.13
C ASN A 84 0.13 -10.90 3.66
N ILE A 85 -0.15 -11.17 4.94
CA ILE A 85 -1.43 -10.84 5.57
C ILE A 85 -1.67 -9.32 5.50
N ILE A 86 -0.70 -8.49 5.87
CA ILE A 86 -0.83 -7.03 5.80
C ILE A 86 -1.13 -6.57 4.36
N ARG A 87 -0.46 -7.16 3.37
CA ARG A 87 -0.69 -6.88 1.95
C ARG A 87 -2.09 -7.31 1.50
N GLU A 88 -2.57 -8.47 1.94
CA GLU A 88 -3.92 -8.95 1.70
C GLU A 88 -4.95 -7.98 2.29
N CYS A 89 -4.81 -7.61 3.57
CA CYS A 89 -5.67 -6.64 4.24
C CYS A 89 -5.74 -5.30 3.50
N LYS A 90 -4.60 -4.80 2.99
CA LYS A 90 -4.59 -3.57 2.18
C LYS A 90 -5.38 -3.73 0.90
N ARG A 91 -5.18 -4.84 0.18
CA ARG A 91 -5.87 -5.13 -1.07
C ARG A 91 -7.38 -5.29 -0.85
N ASP A 92 -7.77 -6.02 0.19
CA ASP A 92 -9.16 -6.26 0.51
C ASP A 92 -9.83 -4.94 0.90
N ARG A 93 -9.15 -4.09 1.66
CA ARG A 93 -9.65 -2.74 1.94
C ARG A 93 -9.80 -1.88 0.70
N GLN A 94 -8.84 -1.91 -0.23
CA GLN A 94 -8.98 -1.19 -1.51
C GLN A 94 -10.19 -1.69 -2.31
N ARG A 95 -10.43 -3.01 -2.29
CA ARG A 95 -11.61 -3.60 -2.92
C ARG A 95 -12.90 -3.15 -2.23
N TYR A 96 -12.98 -3.21 -0.90
CA TYR A 96 -14.16 -2.75 -0.16
C TYR A 96 -14.42 -1.26 -0.37
N LEU A 97 -13.39 -0.42 -0.43
CA LEU A 97 -13.55 0.99 -0.73
C LEU A 97 -14.04 1.21 -2.17
N ALA A 98 -13.57 0.42 -3.14
CA ALA A 98 -14.05 0.51 -4.52
C ALA A 98 -15.52 0.09 -4.62
N VAL A 99 -15.91 -1.02 -3.99
CA VAL A 99 -17.31 -1.48 -3.95
C VAL A 99 -18.21 -0.49 -3.21
N ALA A 100 -17.78 0.01 -2.05
CA ALA A 100 -18.54 1.01 -1.31
C ALA A 100 -18.66 2.33 -2.09
N PHE A 101 -17.63 2.70 -2.86
CA PHE A 101 -17.70 3.86 -3.75
C PHE A 101 -18.66 3.62 -4.92
N ASP A 102 -18.65 2.43 -5.53
CA ASP A 102 -19.58 2.05 -6.59
C ASP A 102 -21.04 2.03 -6.06
N GLU A 103 -21.28 1.45 -4.88
CA GLU A 103 -22.59 1.44 -4.21
C GLU A 103 -23.08 2.85 -3.86
N LEU A 104 -22.17 3.71 -3.37
CA LEU A 104 -22.49 5.10 -3.04
C LEU A 104 -22.78 5.91 -4.30
N MET A 105 -22.10 5.63 -5.42
CA MET A 105 -22.38 6.25 -6.71
C MET A 105 -23.70 5.76 -7.33
N GLU A 106 -24.05 4.48 -7.16
CA GLU A 106 -25.35 3.94 -7.55
C GLU A 106 -26.49 4.52 -6.71
N GLN A 107 -26.26 4.76 -5.41
CA GLN A 107 -27.22 5.41 -4.53
C GLN A 107 -27.36 6.92 -4.80
N GLU A 108 -26.27 7.66 -5.06
CA GLU A 108 -26.32 9.08 -5.45
C GLU A 108 -27.00 9.28 -6.81
N ALA A 109 -26.85 8.33 -7.74
CA ALA A 109 -27.59 8.31 -9.00
C ALA A 109 -29.11 8.09 -8.79
N ALA A 110 -29.52 7.45 -7.69
CA ALA A 110 -30.92 7.18 -7.34
C ALA A 110 -31.53 8.21 -6.36
N ALA A 111 -30.70 8.94 -5.60
CA ALA A 111 -31.10 9.89 -4.58
C ALA A 111 -30.37 11.23 -4.82
N SER A 112 -30.77 11.95 -5.86
CA SER A 112 -30.40 13.36 -5.98
C SER A 112 -31.14 14.18 -4.93
N ASP A 113 -30.51 14.37 -3.77
CA ASP A 113 -30.62 15.60 -2.98
C ASP A 113 -29.31 15.85 -2.18
N PRO A 114 -28.58 16.96 -2.40
CA PRO A 114 -27.22 17.13 -1.95
C PRO A 114 -27.14 17.69 -0.53
N ALA A 115 -26.64 16.89 0.41
CA ALA A 115 -26.33 17.35 1.77
C ALA A 115 -24.84 17.67 1.92
N THR A 116 -24.49 18.92 1.56
CA THR A 116 -23.41 19.76 2.12
C THR A 116 -22.06 19.08 2.43
N VAL A 117 -21.39 18.58 1.40
CA VAL A 117 -19.98 18.98 1.23
C VAL A 117 -20.02 20.20 0.31
N ASP A 118 -19.17 21.20 0.51
CA ASP A 118 -19.17 22.38 -0.35
C ASP A 118 -18.74 21.92 -1.76
N ASP A 119 -19.71 21.54 -2.60
CA ASP A 119 -19.52 21.05 -3.96
C ASP A 119 -18.69 22.05 -4.77
N GLN A 120 -18.80 23.33 -4.42
CA GLN A 120 -17.99 24.38 -5.01
C GLN A 120 -16.51 24.26 -4.58
N MET A 121 -16.21 23.95 -3.32
CA MET A 121 -14.85 23.72 -2.85
C MET A 121 -14.22 22.48 -3.51
N ILE A 122 -14.97 21.39 -3.66
CA ILE A 122 -14.52 20.19 -4.37
C ILE A 122 -14.27 20.52 -5.85
N ALA A 123 -15.24 21.17 -6.52
CA ALA A 123 -15.11 21.56 -7.92
C ALA A 123 -13.89 22.47 -8.15
N ASN A 124 -13.65 23.42 -7.24
CA ASN A 124 -12.48 24.30 -7.28
C ASN A 124 -11.18 23.52 -7.10
N ALA A 125 -11.11 22.60 -6.13
CA ALA A 125 -9.92 21.77 -5.91
C ALA A 125 -9.61 20.87 -7.12
N ILE A 126 -10.63 20.27 -7.72
CA ILE A 126 -10.49 19.47 -8.94
C ILE A 126 -10.01 20.34 -10.10
N ALA A 127 -10.58 21.53 -10.29
CA ALA A 127 -10.18 22.45 -11.36
C ALA A 127 -8.70 22.87 -11.23
N LEU A 128 -8.23 23.14 -10.01
CA LEU A 128 -6.82 23.47 -9.75
C LEU A 128 -5.88 22.30 -10.06
N VAL A 129 -6.26 21.07 -9.68
CA VAL A 129 -5.47 19.88 -10.01
C VAL A 129 -5.43 19.66 -11.53
N LEU A 130 -6.53 19.87 -12.25
CA LEU A 130 -6.57 19.76 -13.70
C LEU A 130 -5.71 20.82 -14.39
N GLN A 131 -5.72 22.06 -13.90
CA GLN A 131 -4.83 23.13 -14.38
C GLN A 131 -3.35 22.79 -14.14
N ALA A 132 -3.01 22.34 -12.93
CA ALA A 132 -1.66 21.90 -12.60
C ALA A 132 -1.20 20.75 -13.50
N LEU A 133 -2.08 19.75 -13.73
CA LEU A 133 -1.79 18.61 -14.60
C LEU A 133 -1.63 19.04 -16.07
N ALA A 134 -2.38 20.04 -16.52
CA ALA A 134 -2.27 20.63 -17.85
C ALA A 134 -0.96 21.42 -18.06
N ALA A 135 -0.37 21.96 -17.00
CA ALA A 135 0.93 22.64 -17.03
C ALA A 135 2.13 21.68 -17.11
N LEU A 136 1.93 20.40 -16.78
CA LEU A 136 2.98 19.38 -16.87
C LEU A 136 3.29 19.01 -18.32
N SER A 137 4.54 18.61 -18.55
CA SER A 137 4.98 18.05 -19.83
C SER A 137 4.14 16.81 -20.21
N PRO A 138 3.93 16.53 -21.51
CA PRO A 138 3.13 15.38 -21.95
C PRO A 138 3.63 14.05 -21.37
N GLY A 139 4.95 13.87 -21.31
CA GLY A 139 5.57 12.66 -20.76
C GLY A 139 5.33 12.50 -19.25
N ASP A 140 5.40 13.59 -18.47
CA ASP A 140 5.12 13.54 -17.04
C ASP A 140 3.62 13.31 -16.77
N ARG A 141 2.75 13.91 -17.59
CA ARG A 141 1.30 13.73 -17.52
C ARG A 141 0.90 12.28 -17.74
N HIS A 142 1.38 11.65 -18.81
CA HIS A 142 1.11 10.24 -19.09
C HIS A 142 1.60 9.34 -17.96
N LEU A 143 2.77 9.63 -17.40
CA LEU A 143 3.34 8.85 -16.31
C LEU A 143 2.47 8.94 -15.04
N ILE A 144 1.99 10.13 -14.69
CA ILE A 144 1.06 10.32 -13.56
C ILE A 144 -0.28 9.65 -13.84
N GLN A 145 -0.85 9.82 -15.04
CA GLN A 145 -2.11 9.21 -15.43
C GLN A 145 -2.04 7.68 -15.31
N TRP A 146 -1.04 7.05 -15.91
CA TRP A 146 -0.87 5.61 -15.87
C TRP A 146 -0.56 5.09 -14.46
N LYS A 147 0.27 5.81 -13.70
CA LYS A 147 0.72 5.32 -12.39
C LYS A 147 -0.31 5.54 -11.29
N VAL A 148 -1.00 6.69 -11.30
CA VAL A 148 -1.85 7.18 -10.20
C VAL A 148 -3.32 6.99 -10.52
N VAL A 149 -3.76 7.37 -11.73
CA VAL A 149 -5.18 7.28 -12.13
C VAL A 149 -5.53 5.85 -12.54
N GLU A 150 -4.73 5.24 -13.43
CA GLU A 150 -4.97 3.87 -13.91
C GLU A 150 -4.36 2.78 -12.99
N GLY A 151 -3.57 3.17 -11.98
CA GLY A 151 -3.00 2.25 -11.00
C GLY A 151 -1.95 1.26 -11.54
N LEU A 152 -1.39 1.48 -12.73
CA LEU A 152 -0.46 0.53 -13.36
C LEU A 152 0.84 0.34 -12.55
N THR A 153 1.43 -0.84 -12.67
CA THR A 153 2.75 -1.14 -12.10
C THR A 153 3.86 -0.55 -12.96
N TRP A 154 5.04 -0.27 -12.38
CA TRP A 154 6.18 0.28 -13.13
C TRP A 154 6.59 -0.52 -14.39
N PRO A 155 6.58 -1.87 -14.37
CA PRO A 155 6.79 -2.65 -15.59
C PRO A 155 5.71 -2.40 -16.65
N GLN A 156 4.43 -2.28 -16.28
CA GLN A 156 3.34 -1.99 -17.21
C GLN A 156 3.44 -0.57 -17.79
N VAL A 157 3.83 0.42 -16.97
CA VAL A 157 4.12 1.79 -17.40
C VAL A 157 5.27 1.81 -18.41
N GLN A 158 6.34 1.04 -18.16
CA GLN A 158 7.46 0.88 -19.08
C GLN A 158 7.00 0.33 -20.44
N THR A 159 6.18 -0.72 -20.45
CA THR A 159 5.63 -1.29 -21.68
C THR A 159 4.81 -0.27 -22.46
N LYS A 160 3.98 0.54 -21.79
CA LYS A 160 3.21 1.61 -22.45
C LYS A 160 4.10 2.72 -23.01
N LEU A 161 5.15 3.13 -22.30
CA LEU A 161 6.09 4.15 -22.79
C LEU A 161 6.81 3.69 -24.06
N VAL A 162 7.27 2.44 -24.07
CA VAL A 162 7.94 1.84 -25.23
C VAL A 162 6.99 1.70 -26.40
N ALA A 163 5.73 1.30 -26.15
CA ALA A 163 4.69 1.26 -27.17
C ALA A 163 4.32 2.65 -27.72
N ALA A 164 4.48 3.70 -26.91
CA ALA A 164 4.29 5.09 -27.30
C ALA A 164 5.50 5.72 -28.02
N GLY A 165 6.55 4.93 -28.29
CA GLY A 165 7.75 5.38 -29.02
C GLY A 165 8.82 6.06 -28.17
N GLU A 166 8.69 6.02 -26.83
CA GLU A 166 9.78 6.48 -25.95
C GLU A 166 10.85 5.40 -25.75
N GLU A 167 12.08 5.85 -25.46
CA GLU A 167 13.21 4.95 -25.21
C GLU A 167 13.00 4.05 -23.98
N TRP A 168 13.57 2.86 -24.07
CA TRP A 168 13.56 1.89 -22.98
C TRP A 168 14.36 2.41 -21.77
N ALA A 169 13.67 2.97 -20.79
CA ALA A 169 14.27 3.40 -19.53
C ALA A 169 14.26 2.28 -18.49
N SER A 170 15.29 2.17 -17.65
CA SER A 170 15.29 1.21 -16.53
C SER A 170 14.14 1.49 -15.54
N LEU A 171 13.67 0.46 -14.82
CA LEU A 171 12.63 0.63 -13.80
C LEU A 171 13.04 1.63 -12.69
N ALA A 172 14.33 1.71 -12.36
CA ALA A 172 14.85 2.69 -11.41
C ALA A 172 14.75 4.12 -11.95
N THR A 173 15.07 4.31 -13.24
CA THR A 173 14.93 5.58 -13.94
C THR A 173 13.46 6.02 -14.00
N LEU A 174 12.54 5.10 -14.32
CA LEU A 174 11.10 5.38 -14.38
C LEU A 174 10.52 5.77 -13.02
N ARG A 175 10.93 5.08 -11.95
CA ARG A 175 10.54 5.46 -10.58
C ARG A 175 11.02 6.86 -10.23
N LYS A 176 12.27 7.18 -10.56
CA LYS A 176 12.83 8.51 -10.29
C LYS A 176 12.15 9.60 -11.13
N ARG A 177 11.84 9.30 -12.40
CA ARG A 177 11.07 10.19 -13.29
C ARG A 177 9.66 10.43 -12.73
N GLY A 178 8.98 9.40 -12.26
CA GLY A 178 7.67 9.54 -11.63
C GLY A 178 7.68 10.32 -10.33
N GLN A 179 8.70 10.12 -9.49
CA GLN A 179 8.89 10.96 -8.31
C GLN A 179 9.00 12.45 -8.70
N ARG A 180 9.83 12.76 -9.71
CA ARG A 180 10.00 14.14 -10.21
C ARG A 180 8.72 14.71 -10.82
N ALA A 181 7.97 13.88 -11.56
CA ALA A 181 6.69 14.29 -12.15
C ALA A 181 5.67 14.68 -11.06
N LEU A 182 5.55 13.89 -9.99
CA LEU A 182 4.68 14.22 -8.86
C LEU A 182 5.13 15.48 -8.12
N GLU A 183 6.44 15.68 -7.96
CA GLU A 183 6.97 16.90 -7.34
C GLU A 183 6.64 18.14 -8.19
N ARG A 184 6.78 18.05 -9.51
CA ARG A 184 6.36 19.12 -10.43
C ARG A 184 4.87 19.38 -10.39
N LEU A 185 4.04 18.33 -10.28
CA LEU A 185 2.59 18.49 -10.11
C LEU A 185 2.26 19.25 -8.83
N ARG A 186 2.93 18.93 -7.72
CA ARG A 186 2.76 19.65 -6.45
C ARG A 186 3.17 21.12 -6.60
N GLN A 187 4.32 21.39 -7.21
CA GLN A 187 4.78 22.76 -7.46
C GLN A 187 3.78 23.54 -8.31
N ALA A 188 3.31 22.95 -9.41
CA ALA A 188 2.30 23.56 -10.27
C ALA A 188 1.00 23.82 -9.51
N TYR A 189 0.56 22.88 -8.67
CA TYR A 189 -0.62 23.04 -7.83
C TYR A 189 -0.50 24.25 -6.89
N HIS A 190 0.60 24.40 -6.16
CA HIS A 190 0.79 25.56 -5.27
C HIS A 190 0.86 26.89 -6.03
N LEU A 191 1.44 26.90 -7.23
CA LEU A 191 1.43 28.09 -8.10
C LEU A 191 0.01 28.52 -8.48
N TYR A 192 -0.88 27.57 -8.78
CA TYR A 192 -2.28 27.87 -9.11
C TYR A 192 -3.16 28.12 -7.87
N ALA A 193 -2.84 27.51 -6.73
CA ALA A 193 -3.55 27.70 -5.47
C ALA A 193 -3.22 29.04 -4.77
N GLY A 194 -2.13 29.72 -5.18
CA GLY A 194 -1.74 31.03 -4.65
C GLY A 194 -1.11 30.99 -3.25
N GLU A 195 -0.63 29.82 -2.81
CA GLU A 195 0.06 29.68 -1.52
C GLU A 195 1.57 30.02 -1.68
N PRO A 196 2.15 30.88 -0.80
CA PRO A 196 3.56 31.21 -0.86
C PRO A 196 4.42 29.99 -0.54
N ASN A 197 5.41 29.76 -1.40
CA ASN A 197 6.36 28.67 -1.37
C ASN A 197 7.39 28.88 -0.24
N ASP A 198 7.01 28.65 1.01
CA ASP A 198 7.94 28.55 2.14
C ASP A 198 8.43 27.10 2.25
N ASP A 199 9.76 26.93 2.25
CA ASP A 199 10.55 25.70 2.31
C ASP A 199 10.74 24.89 1.00
N LEU A 200 11.80 25.23 0.23
CA LEU A 200 13.02 24.40 0.02
C LEU A 200 13.95 24.97 -1.08
N PRO A 201 15.27 24.66 -1.05
CA PRO A 201 16.31 25.45 -1.69
C PRO A 201 16.41 25.25 -3.20
N SER A 202 16.82 26.33 -3.88
CA SER A 202 17.06 26.40 -5.32
C SER A 202 18.02 25.31 -5.83
N PRO A 203 17.76 24.72 -7.01
CA PRO A 203 18.71 23.81 -7.64
C PRO A 203 19.93 24.59 -8.16
N PRO A 204 21.13 23.98 -8.19
CA PRO A 204 22.32 24.60 -8.75
C PRO A 204 22.18 24.72 -10.28
N ILE A 205 22.75 25.80 -10.80
CA ILE A 205 22.86 26.16 -12.22
C ILE A 205 23.64 25.08 -12.99
#